data_AF-A0A0C3AID5-F1
#
_entry.id   AF-A0A0C3AID5-F1
#
_cell.length_a   1.000
_cell.length_b   1.000
_cell.length_c   1.000
_cell.angle_alpha   90.00
_cell.angle_beta   90.00
_cell.angle_gamma   90.00
#
_symmetry.space_group_name_H-M   'P 1'
#
loop_
_entity.id
_entity.type
_entity.pdbx_description
1 polymer ?
#
loop_
_entity_poly.entity_id
_entity_poly.type
_entity_poly.pdbx_seq_one_letter_code
_entity_poly.pdbx_strand_id
1 'polypeptide(L)'
;MSLAGYQVRFQKGITGGFAPPTPSALYDLSVNADGTTLTIVSQTRPHGTPTLGDPVTGTLSIGSGDTADSLSELRAILSEIPPQYPGAQDFYGRDISIIAPQNSPGIAAYGSAAARGVQPPTEQQVGMFNRAAEIVNQLVSRV
;
A
#
# COMPACT_ATOMS: atom_id res chain seq x y z
N MET A 1 -0.17 4.46 20.13
CA MET A 1 0.34 3.26 19.44
C MET A 1 1.66 3.62 18.79
N SER A 2 2.67 2.75 18.83
CA SER A 2 3.98 3.06 18.22
C SER A 2 3.97 2.78 16.71
N LEU A 3 4.53 3.70 15.92
CA LEU A 3 4.82 3.55 14.49
C LEU A 3 6.20 2.92 14.22
N ALA A 4 7.01 2.73 15.26
CA ALA A 4 8.35 2.15 15.15
C ALA A 4 8.32 0.78 14.45
N GLY A 5 9.15 0.63 13.42
CA GLY A 5 9.23 -0.62 12.64
C GLY A 5 8.01 -0.91 11.76
N TYR A 6 7.07 0.03 11.60
CA TYR A 6 5.93 -0.16 10.71
C TYR A 6 6.39 -0.17 9.24
N GLN A 7 5.91 -1.14 8.46
CA GLN A 7 6.28 -1.33 7.07
C GLN A 7 5.02 -1.53 6.22
N VAL A 8 4.91 -0.85 5.09
CA VAL A 8 3.81 -0.99 4.15
C VAL A 8 4.36 -1.01 2.74
N ARG A 9 3.91 -1.96 1.93
CA ARG A 9 4.20 -2.01 0.50
C ARG A 9 2.93 -1.68 -0.27
N PHE A 10 3.03 -0.74 -1.19
CA PHE A 10 1.99 -0.40 -2.14
C PHE A 10 2.42 -0.83 -3.54
N GLN A 11 1.52 -1.45 -4.27
CA GLN A 11 1.74 -1.89 -5.65
C GLN A 11 0.59 -1.42 -6.53
N LYS A 12 0.91 -0.84 -7.68
CA LYS A 12 -0.05 -0.52 -8.75
C LYS A 12 0.22 -1.41 -9.97
N GLY A 13 -0.80 -1.84 -10.69
CA GLY A 13 -0.67 -2.79 -11.80
C GLY A 13 -0.81 -4.23 -11.33
N ILE A 14 -1.85 -4.53 -10.57
CA ILE A 14 -2.18 -5.89 -10.10
C ILE A 14 -3.15 -6.62 -11.02
N THR A 15 -3.78 -5.88 -11.96
CA THR A 15 -4.69 -6.45 -12.93
C THR A 15 -3.88 -7.21 -13.97
N GLY A 16 -3.87 -8.54 -13.84
CA GLY A 16 -3.29 -9.46 -14.80
C GLY A 16 -4.37 -10.46 -15.22
N GLY A 17 -4.61 -10.59 -16.53
CA GLY A 17 -5.50 -11.61 -17.06
C GLY A 17 -4.84 -12.99 -16.97
N PHE A 18 -4.45 -13.56 -18.11
CA PHE A 18 -3.71 -14.82 -18.16
C PHE A 18 -2.22 -14.67 -17.84
N ALA A 19 -1.64 -13.49 -18.09
CA ALA A 19 -0.26 -13.19 -17.74
C ALA A 19 -0.17 -12.72 -16.28
N PRO A 20 0.93 -13.08 -15.56
CA PRO A 20 1.19 -12.55 -14.22
C PRO A 20 1.10 -11.02 -14.21
N PRO A 21 0.62 -10.41 -13.12
CA PRO A 21 0.51 -8.97 -13.02
C PRO A 21 1.88 -8.32 -13.22
N THR A 22 1.92 -7.33 -14.10
CA THR A 22 3.09 -6.51 -14.37
C THR A 22 2.92 -5.16 -13.71
N PRO A 23 3.51 -4.94 -12.51
CA PRO A 23 3.30 -3.71 -11.78
C PRO A 23 3.85 -2.50 -12.54
N SER A 24 3.07 -1.42 -12.51
CA SER A 24 3.44 -0.10 -13.04
C SER A 24 4.15 0.75 -11.99
N ALA A 25 3.91 0.51 -10.70
CA ALA A 25 4.60 1.18 -9.61
C ALA A 25 4.68 0.29 -8.36
N LEU A 26 5.77 0.43 -7.62
CA LEU A 26 5.99 -0.12 -6.28
C LEU A 26 6.45 1.02 -5.36
N TYR A 27 5.84 1.12 -4.19
CA TYR A 27 6.25 2.03 -3.13
C TYR A 27 6.41 1.24 -1.83
N ASP A 28 7.61 1.20 -1.29
CA ASP A 28 7.93 0.59 -0.01
C ASP A 28 8.12 1.68 1.04
N LEU A 29 7.21 1.72 2.01
CA LEU A 29 7.21 2.64 3.13
C LEU A 29 7.71 1.89 4.37
N SER A 30 8.80 2.34 4.96
CA SER A 30 9.36 1.73 6.17
C SER A 30 9.72 2.79 7.20
N VAL A 31 9.13 2.68 8.38
CA VAL A 31 9.47 3.50 9.55
C VAL A 31 10.66 2.88 10.27
N ASN A 32 11.65 3.70 10.64
CA ASN A 32 12.82 3.25 11.39
C ASN A 32 12.43 2.70 12.78
N ALA A 33 13.37 1.99 13.41
CA ALA A 33 13.18 1.41 14.74
C ALA A 33 12.88 2.46 15.82
N ASP A 34 13.36 3.69 15.64
CA ASP A 34 13.14 4.78 16.60
C ASP A 34 11.80 5.52 16.36
N GLY A 35 11.09 5.22 15.27
CA GLY A 35 9.80 5.83 14.96
C GLY A 35 9.87 7.31 14.57
N THR A 36 11.04 7.80 14.17
CA THR A 36 11.31 9.21 13.87
C THR A 36 11.30 9.52 12.38
N THR A 37 11.59 8.53 11.54
CA THR A 37 11.85 8.73 10.11
C THR A 37 11.12 7.67 9.30
N LEU A 38 10.37 8.14 8.30
CA LEU A 38 9.76 7.32 7.27
C LEU A 38 10.68 7.30 6.06
N THR A 39 11.11 6.13 5.65
CA THR A 39 11.81 5.92 4.37
C THR A 39 10.81 5.43 3.33
N ILE A 40 10.84 6.04 2.14
CA ILE A 40 9.99 5.69 1.01
C ILE A 40 10.90 5.30 -0.14
N VAL A 41 10.84 4.03 -0.57
CA VAL A 41 11.53 3.56 -1.78
C VAL A 41 10.48 3.44 -2.88
N SER A 42 10.68 4.17 -3.97
CA SER A 42 9.76 4.21 -5.10
C SER A 42 10.40 3.60 -6.34
N GLN A 43 9.65 2.76 -7.05
CA GLN A 43 10.03 2.21 -8.34
C GLN A 43 8.84 2.34 -9.28
N THR A 44 9.02 3.05 -10.38
CA THR A 44 7.96 3.22 -11.40
C THR A 44 8.44 2.65 -12.73
N ARG A 45 7.52 2.12 -13.52
CA ARG A 45 7.79 1.64 -14.88
C ARG A 45 7.52 2.78 -15.86
N PRO A 46 8.55 3.30 -16.55
CA PRO A 46 8.34 4.27 -17.62
C PRO A 46 7.46 3.69 -18.73
N HIS A 47 6.57 4.51 -19.27
CA HIS A 47 5.67 4.09 -20.34
C HIS A 47 6.46 3.55 -21.55
N GLY A 48 6.06 2.38 -22.05
CA GLY A 48 6.73 1.71 -23.18
C GLY A 48 7.94 0.85 -22.80
N THR A 49 8.28 0.71 -21.51
CA THR A 49 9.37 -0.17 -21.05
C THR A 49 8.83 -1.42 -20.33
N PRO A 50 9.50 -2.57 -20.43
CA PRO A 50 9.07 -3.80 -19.76
C PRO A 50 9.49 -3.86 -18.28
N THR A 51 10.42 -3.01 -17.86
CA THR A 51 11.08 -3.07 -16.55
C THR A 51 10.71 -1.90 -15.65
N LEU A 52 10.66 -2.14 -14.35
CA LEU A 52 10.67 -1.06 -13.36
C LEU A 52 11.98 -0.30 -13.48
N GLY A 53 11.93 1.02 -13.30
CA GLY A 53 13.13 1.86 -13.21
C GLY A 53 13.91 1.59 -11.92
N ASP A 54 15.06 2.26 -11.82
CA ASP A 54 15.88 2.21 -10.61
C ASP A 54 15.11 2.74 -9.40
N PRO A 55 15.32 2.15 -8.21
CA PRO A 55 14.69 2.61 -6.98
C PRO A 55 15.15 4.01 -6.61
N VAL A 56 14.20 4.90 -6.35
CA VAL A 56 14.43 6.23 -5.80
C VAL A 56 14.01 6.24 -4.35
N THR A 57 14.94 6.58 -3.46
CA THR A 57 14.73 6.61 -2.01
C THR A 57 14.55 8.03 -1.52
N GLY A 58 13.45 8.28 -0.82
CA GLY A 58 13.17 9.52 -0.11
C GLY A 58 12.96 9.28 1.37
N THR A 59 13.14 10.33 2.18
CA THR A 59 12.95 10.25 3.64
C THR A 59 12.12 11.43 4.14
N LEU A 60 11.16 11.14 5.02
CA LEU A 60 10.36 12.14 5.73
C LEU A 60 10.56 12.02 7.23
N SER A 61 10.65 13.16 7.91
CA SER A 61 10.59 13.20 9.37
C SER A 61 9.14 12.99 9.83
N ILE A 62 8.92 12.03 10.72
CA ILE A 62 7.58 11.72 11.26
C ILE A 62 7.09 12.84 12.17
N GLY A 63 8.00 13.53 12.87
CA GLY A 63 7.68 14.69 13.72
C GLY A 63 7.46 15.99 12.96
N SER A 64 7.47 15.97 11.61
CA SER A 64 7.32 17.17 10.78
C SER A 64 6.07 17.11 9.90
N GLY A 65 5.18 18.10 10.08
CA GLY A 65 3.89 18.17 9.39
C GLY A 65 2.97 17.00 9.75
N ASP A 66 2.11 16.61 8.82
CA ASP A 66 1.03 15.62 9.06
C ASP A 66 1.47 14.16 8.79
N THR A 67 2.78 13.89 8.78
CA THR A 67 3.34 12.57 8.43
C THR A 67 2.94 11.49 9.43
N ALA A 68 3.02 11.80 10.73
CA ALA A 68 2.60 10.89 11.79
C ALA A 68 1.09 10.59 11.73
N ASP A 69 0.28 11.62 11.47
CA ASP A 69 -1.18 11.49 11.36
C ASP A 69 -1.57 10.66 10.15
N SER A 70 -0.93 10.90 9.00
CA SER A 70 -1.11 10.13 7.77
C SER A 70 -0.81 8.63 7.97
N LEU A 71 0.34 8.31 8.59
CA LEU A 71 0.71 6.91 8.87
C LEU A 71 -0.25 6.25 9.89
N SER A 72 -0.70 7.01 10.88
CA SER A 72 -1.65 6.54 11.89
C SER A 72 -3.02 6.26 11.27
N GLU A 73 -3.50 7.16 10.41
CA GLU A 73 -4.74 7.01 9.64
C GLU A 73 -4.66 5.79 8.72
N LEU A 74 -3.58 5.64 7.96
CA LEU A 74 -3.35 4.49 7.09
C LEU A 74 -3.44 3.16 7.88
N ARG A 75 -2.75 3.08 9.02
CA ARG A 75 -2.78 1.90 9.87
C ARG A 75 -4.18 1.63 10.43
N ALA A 76 -4.91 2.67 10.83
CA ALA A 76 -6.27 2.54 11.36
C ALA A 76 -7.21 1.97 10.28
N ILE A 77 -7.17 2.54 9.09
CA ILE A 77 -7.97 2.07 7.94
C ILE A 77 -7.68 0.60 7.63
N LEU A 78 -6.41 0.22 7.50
CA LEU A 78 -6.02 -1.16 7.19
C LEU A 78 -6.36 -2.15 8.32
N SER A 79 -6.55 -1.67 9.54
CA SER A 79 -7.01 -2.49 10.67
C SER A 79 -8.53 -2.70 10.66
N GLU A 80 -9.29 -1.80 10.03
CA GLU A 80 -10.76 -1.84 9.99
C GLU A 80 -11.30 -2.62 8.78
N ILE A 81 -10.63 -2.51 7.62
CA ILE A 81 -11.01 -3.31 6.46
C ILE A 81 -10.54 -4.77 6.62
N PRO A 82 -11.36 -5.76 6.22
CA PRO A 82 -10.96 -7.15 6.31
C PRO A 82 -9.76 -7.42 5.38
N PRO A 83 -8.72 -8.14 5.86
CA PRO A 83 -7.64 -8.58 5.00
C PRO A 83 -8.16 -9.51 3.91
N GLN A 84 -7.55 -9.41 2.73
CA GLN A 84 -7.92 -10.24 1.59
C GLN A 84 -6.84 -11.28 1.29
N TYR A 85 -7.29 -12.39 0.72
CA TYR A 85 -6.38 -13.45 0.30
C TYR A 85 -5.71 -13.07 -1.01
N PRO A 86 -4.38 -13.18 -1.13
CA PRO A 86 -3.66 -12.85 -2.35
C PRO A 86 -4.23 -13.65 -3.53
N GLY A 87 -4.58 -12.94 -4.59
CA GLY A 87 -5.15 -13.50 -5.81
C GLY A 87 -5.11 -12.53 -6.99
N ALA A 88 -5.56 -13.00 -8.16
CA ALA A 88 -5.45 -12.22 -9.39
C ALA A 88 -6.57 -11.17 -9.58
N GLN A 89 -7.59 -11.15 -8.71
CA GLN A 89 -8.71 -10.23 -8.86
C GLN A 89 -8.43 -8.91 -8.14
N ASP A 90 -8.60 -7.80 -8.87
CA ASP A 90 -8.69 -6.46 -8.31
C ASP A 90 -10.01 -6.33 -7.53
N PHE A 91 -9.91 -6.42 -6.20
CA PHE A 91 -11.08 -6.51 -5.33
C PHE A 91 -11.82 -5.18 -5.21
N TYR A 92 -11.10 -4.06 -5.28
CA TYR A 92 -11.67 -2.72 -5.14
C TYR A 92 -11.82 -1.96 -6.47
N GLY A 93 -11.40 -2.55 -7.59
CA GLY A 93 -11.48 -1.92 -8.91
C GLY A 93 -10.56 -0.71 -9.03
N ARG A 94 -9.35 -0.80 -8.46
CA ARG A 94 -8.37 0.30 -8.39
C ARG A 94 -7.01 -0.03 -8.95
N ASP A 95 -6.81 -1.27 -9.39
CA ASP A 95 -5.53 -1.78 -9.87
C ASP A 95 -4.39 -1.57 -8.86
N ILE A 96 -4.73 -1.66 -7.57
CA ILE A 96 -3.84 -1.39 -6.43
C ILE A 96 -3.90 -2.53 -5.44
N SER A 97 -2.74 -2.96 -4.94
CA SER A 97 -2.59 -3.81 -3.76
C SER A 97 -1.80 -3.10 -2.68
N ILE A 98 -2.20 -3.30 -1.43
CA ILE A 98 -1.48 -2.83 -0.25
C ILE A 98 -1.11 -4.04 0.59
N ILE A 99 0.13 -4.12 1.05
CA ILE A 99 0.64 -5.19 1.91
C ILE A 99 1.12 -4.54 3.20
N ALA A 100 0.54 -4.91 4.34
CA ALA A 100 0.84 -4.29 5.62
C ALA A 100 0.77 -5.30 6.78
N PRO A 101 1.47 -5.05 7.91
CA PRO A 101 1.36 -5.88 9.10
C PRO A 101 -0.03 -5.72 9.72
N GLN A 102 -0.54 -6.84 10.24
CA GLN A 102 -1.81 -6.88 10.97
C GLN A 102 -1.59 -6.64 12.47
N ASN A 103 -2.69 -6.44 13.22
CA ASN A 103 -2.65 -6.39 14.68
C ASN A 103 -2.32 -7.75 15.33
N SER A 104 -2.31 -8.84 14.55
CA SER A 104 -1.78 -10.15 14.92
C SER A 104 -0.47 -10.41 14.17
N PRO A 105 0.46 -11.24 14.69
CA PRO A 105 1.71 -11.55 14.00
C PRO A 105 1.41 -12.11 12.60
N GLY A 106 1.74 -11.32 11.58
CA GLY A 106 1.44 -11.64 10.19
C GLY A 106 1.39 -10.41 9.30
N ILE A 107 1.48 -10.67 8.00
CA ILE A 107 1.34 -9.67 6.94
C ILE A 107 0.05 -9.99 6.19
N ALA A 108 -0.75 -8.99 5.91
CA ALA A 108 -1.95 -9.10 5.08
C ALA A 108 -1.80 -8.34 3.77
N ALA A 109 -2.48 -8.85 2.73
CA ALA A 109 -2.70 -8.13 1.49
C ALA A 109 -4.11 -7.55 1.45
N TYR A 110 -4.26 -6.41 0.77
CA TYR A 110 -5.51 -5.70 0.58
C TYR A 110 -5.61 -5.28 -0.89
N GLY A 111 -6.82 -5.34 -1.46
CA GLY A 111 -7.07 -4.97 -2.86
C GLY A 111 -6.80 -6.06 -3.89
N SER A 112 -6.15 -7.15 -3.48
CA SER A 112 -6.02 -8.38 -4.24
C SER A 112 -6.84 -9.49 -3.57
N ALA A 113 -7.71 -10.15 -4.34
CA ALA A 113 -8.56 -11.24 -3.85
C ALA A 113 -8.45 -12.51 -4.72
N ALA A 114 -8.63 -13.67 -4.09
CA ALA A 114 -8.86 -14.93 -4.81
C ALA A 114 -10.17 -14.83 -5.61
N ALA A 115 -10.13 -15.22 -6.88
CA ALA A 115 -11.16 -14.92 -7.88
C ALA A 115 -12.57 -15.51 -7.63
N ARG A 116 -12.77 -16.32 -6.58
CA ARG A 116 -14.05 -17.00 -6.31
C ARG A 116 -14.40 -17.01 -4.84
N GLY A 117 -15.67 -16.71 -4.54
CA GLY A 117 -16.28 -16.91 -3.21
C GLY A 117 -16.09 -15.77 -2.20
N VAL A 118 -15.50 -14.65 -2.60
CA VAL A 118 -15.39 -13.46 -1.74
C VAL A 118 -16.62 -12.58 -1.95
N GLN A 119 -17.26 -12.17 -0.85
CA GLN A 119 -18.35 -11.20 -0.90
C GLN A 119 -17.82 -9.87 -1.48
N PRO A 120 -18.56 -9.20 -2.38
CA PRO A 120 -18.16 -7.89 -2.88
C PRO A 120 -17.89 -6.90 -1.73
N PRO A 121 -16.93 -5.97 -1.88
CA PRO A 121 -16.68 -4.97 -0.86
C PRO A 121 -17.91 -4.09 -0.66
N THR A 122 -18.13 -3.65 0.59
CA THR A 122 -19.13 -2.61 0.87
C THR A 122 -18.64 -1.25 0.38
N GLU A 123 -19.55 -0.30 0.13
CA GLU A 123 -19.18 1.07 -0.26
C GLU A 123 -18.25 1.72 0.77
N GLN A 124 -18.46 1.45 2.06
CA GLN A 124 -17.61 1.94 3.14
C GLN A 124 -16.18 1.38 3.02
N GLN A 125 -16.02 0.08 2.72
CA GLN A 125 -14.70 -0.54 2.53
C GLN A 125 -13.99 0.01 1.29
N VAL A 126 -14.73 0.26 0.20
CA VAL A 126 -14.18 0.90 -1.00
C VAL A 126 -13.71 2.32 -0.68
N GLY A 127 -14.50 3.10 0.07
CA GLY A 127 -14.14 4.46 0.50
C GLY A 127 -12.87 4.47 1.35
N MET A 128 -12.80 3.59 2.35
CA MET A 128 -11.61 3.40 3.19
C MET A 128 -10.38 3.01 2.37
N PHE A 129 -10.49 2.03 1.46
CA PHE A 129 -9.36 1.62 0.63
C PHE A 129 -8.87 2.75 -0.28
N ASN A 130 -9.78 3.54 -0.86
CA ASN A 130 -9.41 4.72 -1.65
C ASN A 130 -8.65 5.74 -0.80
N ARG A 131 -9.09 5.96 0.44
CA ARG A 131 -8.41 6.86 1.38
C ARG A 131 -7.01 6.35 1.73
N ALA A 132 -6.85 5.05 1.99
CA ALA A 132 -5.53 4.45 2.21
C ALA A 132 -4.59 4.66 1.02
N ALA A 133 -5.08 4.47 -0.20
CA ALA A 133 -4.30 4.72 -1.41
C ALA A 133 -3.96 6.20 -1.60
N GLU A 134 -4.87 7.12 -1.27
CA GLU A 134 -4.63 8.56 -1.31
C GLU A 134 -3.50 8.96 -0.35
N ILE A 135 -3.54 8.48 0.90
CA ILE A 135 -2.51 8.76 1.91
C ILE A 135 -1.13 8.35 1.41
N VAL A 136 -1.00 7.15 0.83
CA VAL A 136 0.28 6.69 0.27
C VAL A 136 0.78 7.62 -0.83
N ASN A 137 -0.10 8.02 -1.76
CA ASN A 137 0.27 8.96 -2.82
C ASN A 137 0.71 10.33 -2.27
N GLN A 138 0.02 10.85 -1.25
CA GLN A 138 0.41 12.10 -0.59
C GLN A 138 1.80 12.00 0.03
N LEU A 139 2.09 10.91 0.75
CA LEU A 139 3.42 10.68 1.34
C LEU A 139 4.51 10.58 0.28
N VAL A 140 4.24 9.86 -0.82
CA VAL A 140 5.18 9.72 -1.94
C VAL A 140 5.42 11.05 -2.66
N SER A 141 4.41 11.91 -2.81
CA SER A 141 4.57 13.21 -3.49
C SER A 141 5.41 14.24 -2.73
N ARG A 142 5.74 13.96 -1.46
CA ARG A 142 6.51 14.84 -0.57
C ARG A 142 8.01 14.52 -0.56
N VAL A 143 8.42 13.46 -1.25
CA VAL A 143 9.82 13.04 -1.37
C VAL A 143 10.37 13.23 -2.78
#